data_AF-A0A351VFT5-F1
#
_entry.id   AF-A0A351VFT5-F1
#
_cell.length_a   1.000
_cell.length_b   1.000
_cell.length_c   1.000
_cell.angle_alpha   90.00
_cell.angle_beta   90.00
_cell.angle_gamma   90.00
#
_symmetry.space_group_name_H-M   'P 1'
#
loop_
_entity.id
_entity.type
_entity.pdbx_description
1 polymer ?
#
loop_
_entity_poly.entity_id
_entity_poly.type
_entity_poly.pdbx_seq_one_letter_code
_entity_poly.pdbx_strand_id
1 'polypeptide(L)' 'RKRHHIEPGSEVRFVEYGNVVCIVPVVADPVAAAWGMLPSEPSLADELLEERKRDKARE' A
#
# COMPACT_ATOMS: atom_id res chain seq x y z
N ARG A 1 -12.32 12.21 -11.94
CA ARG A 1 -12.84 11.96 -10.57
C ARG A 1 -12.75 10.49 -10.14
N LYS A 2 -13.10 9.49 -10.98
CA LYS A 2 -13.07 8.05 -10.57
C LYS A 2 -11.69 7.42 -10.31
N ARG A 3 -10.61 7.90 -10.94
CA ARG A 3 -9.28 7.22 -10.84
C ARG A 3 -8.58 7.38 -9.49
N HIS A 4 -9.00 8.34 -8.67
CA HIS A 4 -8.30 8.69 -7.41
C HIS A 4 -9.21 8.61 -6.18
N HIS A 5 -10.48 8.21 -6.32
CA HIS A 5 -11.45 8.10 -5.22
C HIS A 5 -11.59 9.38 -4.36
N ILE A 6 -11.34 10.55 -4.95
CA ILE A 6 -11.54 11.86 -4.28
C ILE A 6 -12.90 12.41 -4.70
N GLU A 7 -13.82 12.47 -3.76
CA GLU A 7 -15.16 13.04 -3.91
C GLU A 7 -15.27 14.35 -3.12
N PRO A 8 -16.23 15.24 -3.43
CA PRO A 8 -16.47 16.43 -2.63
C PRO A 8 -16.74 16.03 -1.16
N GLY A 9 -15.93 16.54 -0.23
CA GLY A 9 -16.03 16.21 1.19
C GLY A 9 -15.08 15.09 1.66
N SER A 10 -14.32 14.46 0.76
CA SER A 10 -13.29 13.48 1.15
C SER A 10 -12.15 14.14 1.92
N GLU A 11 -11.76 13.53 3.04
CA GLU A 11 -10.57 13.91 3.79
C GLU A 11 -9.30 13.52 3.03
N VAL A 12 -8.36 14.47 2.89
CA VAL A 12 -7.10 14.26 2.17
C VAL A 12 -5.93 14.76 3.01
N ARG A 13 -4.78 14.09 2.86
CA ARG A 13 -3.51 14.50 3.44
C ARG A 13 -2.60 15.04 2.35
N PHE A 14 -1.96 16.17 2.64
CA PHE A 14 -0.89 16.72 1.80
C PHE A 14 0.45 16.20 2.32
N VAL A 15 1.25 15.64 1.43
CA VAL A 15 2.61 15.18 1.74
C VAL A 15 3.57 15.82 0.74
N GLU A 16 4.60 16.47 1.24
CA GLU A 16 5.68 16.99 0.40
C GLU A 16 6.72 15.89 0.22
N TYR A 17 6.92 15.46 -1.03
CA TYR A 17 7.90 14.44 -1.38
C TYR A 17 8.86 14.99 -2.42
N GLY A 18 10.04 15.42 -1.95
CA GLY A 18 11.05 16.08 -2.78
C GLY A 18 10.53 17.43 -3.30
N ASN A 19 10.29 17.51 -4.61
CA ASN A 19 9.79 18.70 -5.29
C ASN A 19 8.32 18.59 -5.74
N VAL A 20 7.59 17.58 -5.25
CA VAL A 20 6.18 17.35 -5.61
C VAL A 20 5.30 17.36 -4.36
N VAL A 21 4.16 18.04 -4.46
CA VAL A 21 3.09 17.97 -3.46
C VAL A 21 2.15 16.83 -3.83
N CYS A 22 2.11 15.79 -3.01
CA CYS A 22 1.24 14.65 -3.16
C CYS A 22 -0.05 14.85 -2.36
N ILE A 23 -1.19 14.65 -3.02
CA ILE A 23 -2.52 14.63 -2.39
C ILE A 23 -2.92 13.17 -2.23
N VAL A 24 -3.04 12.72 -0.98
CA VAL A 24 -3.34 11.33 -0.65
C VAL A 24 -4.71 11.26 0.03
N PRO A 25 -5.65 10.43 -0.47
CA PRO A 25 -6.92 10.22 0.21
C PRO A 25 -6.69 9.53 1.55
N VAL A 26 -7.36 10.01 2.60
CA VAL A 26 -7.36 9.33 3.90
C VAL A 26 -8.40 8.21 3.85
N VAL A 27 -7.94 6.97 3.99
CA VAL A 27 -8.82 5.78 4.10
C VAL A 27 -9.11 5.49 5.56
N ALA A 28 -10.38 5.32 5.92
CA ALA A 28 -10.78 5.05 7.30
C ALA A 28 -10.32 3.65 7.76
N ASP A 29 -10.42 2.65 6.88
CA ASP A 29 -9.92 1.30 7.09
C ASP A 29 -8.94 0.93 5.97
N PRO A 30 -7.61 1.06 6.21
CA PRO A 30 -6.62 0.75 5.20
C PRO A 30 -6.53 -0.74 4.87
N VAL A 31 -6.91 -1.63 5.79
CA VAL A 31 -6.84 -3.08 5.57
C VAL A 31 -7.97 -3.50 4.63
N ALA A 32 -9.20 -3.07 4.91
CA ALA A 32 -10.33 -3.35 4.04
C ALA A 32 -10.15 -2.71 2.65
N ALA A 33 -9.61 -1.47 2.60
CA ALA A 33 -9.38 -0.78 1.33
C ALA A 33 -8.28 -1.44 0.47
N ALA A 34 -7.26 -2.02 1.10
CA ALA A 34 -6.18 -2.72 0.40
C ALA A 34 -6.51 -4.17 0.04
N TRP A 35 -7.58 -4.74 0.62
CA TRP A 35 -7.93 -6.14 0.41
C TRP A 35 -8.29 -6.41 -1.05
N GLY A 36 -7.60 -7.37 -1.67
CA GLY A 36 -7.77 -7.69 -3.09
C GLY A 36 -7.08 -6.74 -4.08
N MET A 37 -6.31 -5.75 -3.61
CA MET A 37 -5.52 -4.88 -4.50
C MET A 37 -4.34 -5.59 -5.17
N LEU A 38 -3.81 -6.65 -4.53
CA LEU A 38 -2.69 -7.43 -5.05
C LEU A 38 -3.19 -8.71 -5.72
N PRO A 39 -2.53 -9.18 -6.79
CA PRO A 39 -2.82 -10.48 -7.37
C PRO A 39 -2.59 -11.59 -6.34
N SER A 40 -3.39 -12.66 -6.40
CA SER A 40 -3.27 -13.80 -5.49
C SER A 40 -1.97 -14.58 -5.70
N GLU A 41 -1.41 -14.54 -6.91
CA GLU A 41 -0.14 -15.16 -7.25
C GLU A 41 0.74 -14.20 -8.10
N PRO A 42 2.08 -14.23 -7.90
CA PRO A 42 2.78 -14.98 -6.86
C PRO A 42 2.51 -14.40 -5.45
N SER A 43 2.56 -15.26 -4.44
CA SER A 43 2.35 -14.87 -3.05
C SER A 43 3.59 -14.18 -2.50
N LEU A 44 3.54 -12.84 -2.42
CA LEU A 44 4.61 -12.03 -1.82
C LEU A 44 4.89 -12.41 -0.35
N ALA A 45 3.87 -12.89 0.36
CA ALA A 45 4.04 -13.35 1.73
C ALA A 45 4.89 -14.62 1.82
N ASP A 46 4.68 -15.57 0.90
CA ASP A 46 5.46 -16.81 0.85
C ASP A 46 6.90 -16.54 0.40
N GLU A 47 7.09 -15.66 -0.58
CA GLU A 47 8.43 -15.22 -1.00
C GLU A 47 9.21 -14.60 0.16
N LEU A 48 8.56 -13.74 0.94
CA LEU A 48 9.15 -13.11 2.13
C LEU A 48 9.51 -14.15 3.20
N LEU A 49 8.67 -15.16 3.41
CA LEU A 49 8.96 -16.25 4.36
C LEU A 49 10.19 -17.06 3.92
N GLU A 50 10.32 -17.36 2.63
CA GLU A 50 11.51 -18.07 2.09
C GLU A 50 12.78 -17.23 2.15
N GLU A 51 12.69 -15.92 1.93
CA GLU A 51 13.80 -14.99 2.18
C GLU A 51 14.25 -15.05 3.65
N ARG A 52 13.31 -14.94 4.60
CA ARG A 52 13.65 -14.97 6.03
C ARG A 52 14.24 -16.30 6.50
N LYS A 53 13.85 -17.42 5.89
CA LYS A 53 14.49 -18.73 6.14
C LYS A 53 15.94 -18.75 5.66
N ARG A 54 16.20 -18.19 4.47
CA ARG A 54 17.57 -18.10 3.90
C ARG A 54 18.47 -17.20 4.74
N ASP A 55 17.95 -16.09 5.26
CA ASP A 55 18.70 -15.19 6.14
C ASP A 55 19.08 -15.90 7.44
N LYS A 56 18.12 -16.57 8.09
CA LYS A 56 18.39 -17.35 9.32
C LYS A 56 19.38 -18.50 9.13
N ALA A 57 19.44 -19.10 7.94
CA ALA A 57 20.39 -20.17 7.65
C ALA A 57 21.82 -19.66 7.41
N ARG A 58 22.01 -18.34 7.24
CA ARG A 58 23.31 -17.68 7.05
C ARG A 58 23.90 -17.14 8.36
N GLU A 59 23.11 -17.11 9.44
CA GLU A 59 23.54 -16.81 10.81
C GLU A 59 24.07 -18.07 11.52
#